data_AF-A0A4S4DBV6-F1
#
_entry.id   AF-A0A4S4DBV6-F1
#
_cell.length_a   1.000
_cell.length_b   1.000
_cell.length_c   1.000
_cell.angle_alpha   90.00
_cell.angle_beta   90.00
_cell.angle_gamma   90.00
#
_symmetry.space_group_name_H-M   'P 1'
#
loop_
_entity.id
_entity.type
_entity.pdbx_description
1 polymer ?
#
loop_
_entity_poly.entity_id
_entity_poly.type
_entity_poly.pdbx_seq_one_letter_code
_entity_poly.pdbx_strand_id
1 'polypeptide(L)'
;MRKLKLIIAMKGHPCTGKTTMAQKLAKALNCPPLADDDVCRCIAQKDLPPPPPTTTTTTTETERLNNLSFGILCKIASIQLRMGHQLIIDSSLHHEAHLEKLHQLSASTKACLVIVECIPRDRYEWKQWLKHRSESEEMPFWYKPSTWDDLNNILLELYDNFDYDMKDVPTLVIDTTEYVKDSKLADAVKNNGLNKKPLLDTKTDDDEGQEWVEEEVDTHYHEFTLSYASENFVTDIACGGCLQPIFDPDQVYYKCSYSDCFLFANKFCAELSIDKKQLQPHQQPPFLQSLPHKYAFPEIHRCKSCQANDESFDECTECLFETNLRCGLLPSIVHHNCHDHTLTIMLNPFSYWEEFECMACGESGKHASYSCYVCNPEGSFECHLGCALLS
;
A
#
# COMPACT_ATOMS: atom_id res chain seq x y z
N MET A 1 -28.29 22.97 4.09
CA MET A 1 -26.83 23.23 4.01
C MET A 1 -26.39 23.03 2.56
N ARG A 2 -25.66 23.97 1.95
CA ARG A 2 -25.11 23.76 0.60
C ARG A 2 -23.92 22.80 0.70
N LYS A 3 -23.98 21.65 0.03
CA LYS A 3 -22.86 20.71 -0.06
C LYS A 3 -21.68 21.42 -0.75
N LEU A 4 -20.52 21.49 -0.10
CA LEU A 4 -19.31 22.07 -0.67
C LEU A 4 -18.91 21.24 -1.90
N LYS A 5 -18.63 21.92 -3.02
CA LYS A 5 -18.08 21.28 -4.21
C LYS A 5 -16.57 21.28 -4.09
N LEU A 6 -15.95 20.13 -4.30
CA LEU A 6 -14.52 19.95 -4.14
C LEU A 6 -13.91 19.48 -5.48
N ILE A 7 -12.80 20.12 -5.86
CA ILE A 7 -11.90 19.72 -6.94
C ILE A 7 -10.61 19.29 -6.26
N ILE A 8 -10.25 18.02 -6.42
CA ILE A 8 -8.97 17.48 -5.93
C ILE A 8 -8.08 17.32 -7.15
N ALA A 9 -7.01 18.10 -7.24
CA ALA A 9 -6.08 18.02 -8.35
C ALA A 9 -4.80 17.31 -7.89
N MET A 10 -4.45 16.21 -8.54
CA MET A 10 -3.21 15.49 -8.25
C MET A 10 -2.04 16.25 -8.87
N LYS A 11 -0.86 16.21 -8.22
CA LYS A 11 0.40 16.75 -8.73
C LYS A 11 1.52 15.74 -8.51
N GLY A 12 2.49 15.70 -9.41
CA GLY A 12 3.70 14.88 -9.27
C GLY A 12 4.18 14.28 -10.58
N HIS A 13 5.43 13.86 -10.60
CA HIS A 13 6.10 13.35 -11.81
C HIS A 13 5.60 11.97 -12.27
N PRO A 14 5.94 11.51 -13.48
CA PRO A 14 5.60 10.16 -13.92
C PRO A 14 6.06 9.09 -12.91
N CYS A 15 5.23 8.07 -12.70
CA CYS A 15 5.47 7.00 -11.73
C CYS A 15 5.58 7.43 -10.26
N THR A 16 5.07 8.58 -9.82
CA THR A 16 5.04 8.93 -8.38
C THR A 16 3.82 8.38 -7.62
N GLY A 17 3.12 7.36 -8.14
CA GLY A 17 1.93 6.81 -7.46
C GLY A 17 0.65 7.64 -7.50
N LYS A 18 0.62 8.79 -8.21
CA LYS A 18 -0.56 9.68 -8.33
C LYS A 18 -1.85 8.95 -8.68
N THR A 19 -1.85 8.14 -9.74
CA THR A 19 -3.05 7.45 -10.22
C THR A 19 -3.58 6.47 -9.18
N THR A 20 -2.69 5.75 -8.49
CA THR A 20 -3.06 4.87 -7.38
C THR A 20 -3.67 5.68 -6.23
N MET A 21 -3.06 6.81 -5.87
CA MET A 21 -3.57 7.71 -4.83
C MET A 21 -4.93 8.32 -5.19
N ALA A 22 -5.11 8.75 -6.44
CA ALA A 22 -6.35 9.26 -6.97
C ALA A 22 -7.48 8.22 -6.89
N GLN A 23 -7.17 6.95 -7.17
CA GLN A 23 -8.13 5.85 -7.05
C GLN A 23 -8.50 5.56 -5.59
N LYS A 24 -7.53 5.58 -4.66
CA LYS A 24 -7.79 5.46 -3.21
C LYS A 24 -8.71 6.58 -2.73
N LEU A 25 -8.38 7.82 -3.07
CA LEU A 25 -9.21 8.99 -2.77
C LEU A 25 -10.61 8.89 -3.40
N ALA A 26 -10.72 8.43 -4.64
CA ALA A 26 -11.99 8.27 -5.33
C ALA A 26 -12.92 7.31 -4.59
N LYS A 27 -12.38 6.18 -4.10
CA LYS A 27 -13.11 5.20 -3.29
C LYS A 27 -13.52 5.80 -1.95
N ALA A 28 -12.58 6.39 -1.21
CA ALA A 28 -12.83 6.92 0.14
C ALA A 28 -13.80 8.11 0.15
N LEU A 29 -13.77 8.95 -0.88
CA LEU A 29 -14.60 10.16 -0.99
C LEU A 29 -15.85 9.97 -1.86
N ASN A 30 -16.02 8.79 -2.45
CA ASN A 30 -17.08 8.47 -3.41
C ASN A 30 -17.19 9.55 -4.50
N CYS A 31 -16.08 9.82 -5.18
CA CYS A 31 -16.00 10.82 -6.25
C CYS A 31 -15.27 10.28 -7.48
N PRO A 32 -15.73 10.58 -8.70
CA PRO A 32 -15.13 10.07 -9.92
C PRO A 32 -13.73 10.66 -10.15
N PRO A 33 -12.71 9.84 -10.46
CA PRO A 33 -11.43 10.30 -10.96
C PRO A 33 -11.52 10.56 -12.47
N LEU A 34 -10.95 11.68 -12.90
CA LEU A 34 -10.76 12.03 -14.31
C LEU A 34 -9.25 11.98 -14.59
N ALA A 35 -8.80 10.93 -15.28
CA ALA A 35 -7.39 10.72 -15.57
C ALA A 35 -7.01 11.33 -16.93
N ASP A 36 -5.95 12.13 -16.92
CA ASP A 36 -5.36 12.72 -18.12
C ASP A 36 -4.82 11.63 -19.07
N ASP A 37 -4.31 10.54 -18.48
CA ASP A 37 -3.77 9.41 -19.21
C ASP A 37 -4.79 8.72 -20.12
N ASP A 38 -6.05 8.60 -19.66
CA ASP A 38 -7.13 7.99 -20.45
C ASP A 38 -7.39 8.81 -21.72
N VAL A 39 -7.35 10.13 -21.61
CA VAL A 39 -7.55 11.05 -22.74
C VAL A 39 -6.36 11.00 -23.69
N CYS A 40 -5.12 11.04 -23.14
CA CYS A 40 -3.89 10.94 -23.93
C CYS A 40 -3.83 9.64 -24.73
N ARG A 41 -4.20 8.51 -24.11
CA ARG A 41 -4.27 7.21 -24.78
C ARG A 41 -5.24 7.22 -25.95
N CYS A 42 -6.43 7.81 -25.80
CA CYS A 42 -7.40 7.91 -26.88
C CYS A 42 -6.94 8.79 -28.04
N ILE A 43 -6.22 9.88 -27.77
CA ILE A 43 -5.70 10.78 -28.80
C ILE A 43 -4.53 10.11 -29.53
N ALA A 44 -3.58 9.55 -28.79
CA ALA A 44 -2.40 8.89 -29.35
C ALA A 44 -2.72 7.63 -30.19
N GLN A 45 -3.86 6.98 -29.94
CA GLN A 45 -4.35 5.88 -30.79
C GLN A 45 -4.89 6.33 -32.14
N LYS A 46 -5.30 7.60 -32.27
CA LYS A 46 -5.94 8.14 -33.49
C LYS A 46 -4.99 8.92 -34.39
N ASP A 47 -3.92 9.49 -33.84
CA ASP A 47 -2.99 10.36 -34.57
C ASP A 47 -1.53 9.87 -34.46
N LEU A 48 -0.95 9.57 -35.64
CA LEU A 48 0.47 9.51 -36.00
C LEU A 48 1.27 8.19 -35.81
N PRO A 49 2.07 7.77 -36.82
CA PRO A 49 3.19 6.86 -36.59
C PRO A 49 4.20 7.51 -35.62
N PRO A 50 4.96 6.71 -34.85
CA PRO A 50 5.93 7.26 -33.89
C PRO A 50 6.87 8.25 -34.59
N PRO A 51 7.08 9.45 -34.02
CA PRO A 51 7.96 10.44 -34.62
C PRO A 51 9.38 9.86 -34.76
N PRO A 52 10.12 10.21 -35.83
CA PRO A 52 11.52 9.83 -35.93
C PRO A 52 12.31 10.37 -34.73
N PRO A 53 13.37 9.67 -34.28
CA PRO A 53 14.14 10.04 -33.10
C PRO A 53 14.99 11.27 -33.39
N THR A 54 14.37 12.44 -33.33
CA THR A 54 15.02 13.75 -33.22
C THR A 54 14.48 14.43 -31.98
N THR A 55 15.37 14.72 -31.03
CA THR A 55 15.07 15.07 -29.64
C THR A 55 14.26 16.35 -29.44
N THR A 56 14.16 17.23 -30.44
CA THR A 56 13.41 18.50 -30.34
C THR A 56 11.96 18.42 -30.81
N THR A 57 11.60 17.46 -31.68
CA THR A 57 10.22 17.33 -32.20
C THR A 57 9.28 16.66 -31.20
N THR A 58 9.79 15.70 -30.43
CA THR A 58 9.02 14.92 -29.45
C THR A 58 8.50 15.75 -28.27
N THR A 59 9.28 16.71 -27.77
CA THR A 59 8.89 17.55 -26.62
C THR A 59 7.71 18.46 -26.98
N THR A 60 7.77 19.09 -28.17
CA THR A 60 6.72 20.01 -28.66
C THR A 60 5.39 19.29 -28.94
N GLU A 61 5.43 18.06 -29.44
CA GLU A 61 4.24 17.24 -29.67
C GLU A 61 3.63 16.73 -28.36
N THR A 62 4.49 16.32 -27.41
CA THR A 62 4.06 15.91 -26.05
C THR A 62 3.36 17.07 -25.34
N GLU A 63 3.92 18.27 -25.41
CA GLU A 63 3.33 19.47 -24.80
C GLU A 63 1.97 19.81 -25.42
N ARG A 64 1.83 19.72 -26.75
CA ARG A 64 0.54 19.91 -27.43
C ARG A 64 -0.50 18.89 -26.99
N LEU A 65 -0.10 17.62 -26.89
CA LEU A 65 -0.97 16.54 -26.41
C LEU A 65 -1.45 16.83 -24.99
N ASN A 66 -0.53 17.12 -24.07
CA ASN A 66 -0.83 17.44 -22.66
C ASN A 66 -1.76 18.66 -22.52
N ASN A 67 -1.56 19.70 -23.35
CA ASN A 67 -2.41 20.89 -23.33
C ASN A 67 -3.83 20.62 -23.84
N LEU A 68 -3.95 19.77 -24.86
CA LEU A 68 -5.24 19.35 -25.42
C LEU A 68 -5.99 18.43 -24.46
N SER A 69 -5.32 17.42 -23.91
CA SER A 69 -5.89 16.45 -22.97
C SER A 69 -6.41 17.16 -21.72
N PHE A 70 -5.61 18.05 -21.14
CA PHE A 70 -6.01 18.84 -19.98
C PHE A 70 -7.20 19.77 -20.29
N GLY A 71 -7.24 20.34 -21.48
CA GLY A 71 -8.38 21.15 -21.94
C GLY A 71 -9.68 20.35 -22.06
N ILE A 72 -9.61 19.10 -22.53
CA ILE A 72 -10.75 18.18 -22.57
C ILE A 72 -11.20 17.82 -21.16
N LEU A 73 -10.27 17.47 -20.27
CA LEU A 73 -10.57 17.18 -18.86
C LEU A 73 -11.29 18.35 -18.18
N CYS A 74 -10.80 19.58 -18.35
CA CYS A 74 -11.42 20.77 -17.78
C CYS A 74 -12.88 20.94 -18.24
N LYS A 75 -13.19 20.64 -19.50
CA LYS A 75 -14.57 20.70 -20.02
C LYS A 75 -15.46 19.66 -19.34
N ILE A 76 -14.98 18.42 -19.21
CA ILE A 76 -15.71 17.34 -18.54
C ILE A 76 -15.93 17.69 -17.07
N ALA A 77 -14.88 18.12 -16.37
CA ALA A 77 -14.93 18.53 -14.97
C ALA A 77 -15.94 19.67 -14.75
N SER A 78 -15.97 20.66 -15.64
CA SER A 78 -16.91 21.78 -15.60
C SER A 78 -18.38 21.33 -15.66
N ILE A 79 -18.69 20.31 -16.47
CA ILE A 79 -20.04 19.73 -16.55
C ILE A 79 -20.40 19.02 -15.25
N GLN A 80 -19.51 18.18 -14.74
CA GLN A 80 -19.71 17.41 -13.49
C GLN A 80 -19.93 18.34 -12.28
N LEU A 81 -19.12 19.40 -12.16
CA LEU A 81 -19.23 20.39 -11.09
C LEU A 81 -20.53 21.20 -11.18
N ARG A 82 -21.01 21.52 -12.39
CA ARG A 82 -22.31 22.19 -12.57
C ARG A 82 -23.48 21.30 -12.13
N MET A 83 -23.36 19.98 -12.32
CA MET A 83 -24.33 19.00 -11.82
C MET A 83 -24.25 18.77 -10.30
N GLY A 84 -23.27 19.37 -9.63
CA GLY A 84 -23.12 19.30 -8.17
C GLY A 84 -22.25 18.14 -7.69
N HIS A 85 -21.50 17.49 -8.59
CA HIS A 85 -20.53 16.47 -8.23
C HIS A 85 -19.22 17.09 -7.76
N GLN A 86 -18.52 16.36 -6.90
CA GLN A 86 -17.12 16.55 -6.55
C GLN A 86 -16.28 15.59 -7.40
N LEU A 87 -15.03 15.92 -7.68
CA LEU A 87 -14.21 15.13 -8.60
C LEU A 87 -12.72 15.21 -8.28
N ILE A 88 -11.99 14.22 -8.77
CA ILE A 88 -10.53 14.18 -8.75
C ILE A 88 -10.03 14.37 -10.19
N ILE A 89 -9.02 15.20 -10.38
CA ILE A 89 -8.30 15.37 -11.65
C ILE A 89 -6.91 14.78 -11.45
N ASP A 90 -6.68 13.60 -12.04
CA ASP A 90 -5.37 12.96 -12.08
C ASP A 90 -4.61 13.44 -13.32
N SER A 91 -3.90 14.56 -13.16
CA SER A 91 -2.95 15.08 -14.13
C SER A 91 -1.63 15.37 -13.41
N SER A 92 -0.52 15.44 -14.14
CA SER A 92 0.78 15.65 -13.50
C SER A 92 1.07 17.12 -13.15
N LEU A 93 0.26 18.06 -13.66
CA LEU A 93 0.33 19.50 -13.40
C LEU A 93 1.75 20.09 -13.58
N HIS A 94 2.40 19.76 -14.70
CA HIS A 94 3.76 20.24 -14.98
C HIS A 94 3.83 21.71 -15.43
N HIS A 95 2.71 22.32 -15.79
CA HIS A 95 2.67 23.67 -16.37
C HIS A 95 1.76 24.61 -15.57
N GLU A 96 2.23 25.84 -15.33
CA GLU A 96 1.47 26.92 -14.70
C GLU A 96 0.12 27.17 -15.40
N ALA A 97 0.08 27.08 -16.73
CA ALA A 97 -1.14 27.21 -17.53
C ALA A 97 -2.23 26.18 -17.17
N HIS A 98 -1.86 25.00 -16.65
CA HIS A 98 -2.83 24.00 -16.18
C HIS A 98 -3.39 24.40 -14.82
N LEU A 99 -2.55 24.94 -13.93
CA LEU A 99 -2.98 25.47 -12.64
C LEU A 99 -3.93 26.68 -12.81
N GLU A 100 -3.61 27.61 -13.72
CA GLU A 100 -4.50 28.74 -14.03
C GLU A 100 -5.89 28.28 -14.50
N LYS A 101 -5.95 27.26 -15.36
CA LYS A 101 -7.21 26.65 -15.80
C LYS A 101 -7.98 26.02 -14.64
N LEU A 102 -7.31 25.41 -13.66
CA LEU A 102 -7.96 24.90 -12.44
C LEU A 102 -8.52 26.04 -11.57
N HIS A 103 -7.79 27.14 -11.43
CA HIS A 103 -8.30 28.34 -10.75
C HIS A 103 -9.55 28.89 -11.43
N GLN A 104 -9.54 29.01 -12.77
CA GLN A 104 -10.70 29.44 -13.54
C GLN A 104 -11.89 28.48 -13.36
N LEU A 105 -11.63 27.17 -13.34
CA LEU A 105 -12.65 26.14 -13.12
C LEU A 105 -13.25 26.24 -11.71
N SER A 106 -12.40 26.38 -10.68
CA SER A 106 -12.81 26.59 -9.29
C SER A 106 -13.67 27.85 -9.13
N ALA A 107 -13.20 28.98 -9.66
CA ALA A 107 -13.90 30.26 -9.58
C ALA A 107 -15.27 30.23 -10.29
N SER A 108 -15.33 29.66 -11.50
CA SER A 108 -16.57 29.59 -12.30
C SER A 108 -17.61 28.64 -11.73
N THR A 109 -17.20 27.59 -11.01
CA THR A 109 -18.10 26.58 -10.45
C THR A 109 -18.38 26.76 -8.95
N LYS A 110 -17.68 27.72 -8.30
CA LYS A 110 -17.67 27.94 -6.85
C LYS A 110 -17.25 26.69 -6.07
N ALA A 111 -16.34 25.91 -6.63
CA ALA A 111 -15.79 24.73 -6.00
C ALA A 111 -14.47 25.05 -5.31
N CYS A 112 -14.22 24.45 -4.15
CA CYS A 112 -12.93 24.52 -3.47
C CYS A 112 -11.91 23.68 -4.25
N LEU A 113 -10.72 24.23 -4.50
CA LEU A 113 -9.62 23.53 -5.14
C LEU A 113 -8.61 23.12 -4.07
N VAL A 114 -8.22 21.84 -4.05
CA VAL A 114 -7.16 21.29 -3.22
C VAL A 114 -6.18 20.55 -4.11
N ILE A 115 -4.89 20.76 -3.91
CA ILE A 115 -3.82 20.04 -4.62
C ILE A 115 -3.32 18.92 -3.72
N VAL A 116 -3.15 17.73 -4.28
CA VAL A 116 -2.51 16.59 -3.63
C VAL A 116 -1.22 16.27 -4.39
N GLU A 117 -0.08 16.62 -3.81
CA GLU A 117 1.23 16.45 -4.41
C GLU A 117 1.88 15.14 -3.95
N CYS A 118 2.05 14.21 -4.89
CA CYS A 118 2.64 12.90 -4.65
C CYS A 118 4.15 12.92 -4.94
N ILE A 119 4.95 12.70 -3.89
CA ILE A 119 6.42 12.72 -3.96
C ILE A 119 6.95 11.41 -3.38
N PRO A 120 7.64 10.55 -4.14
CA PRO A 120 8.34 9.40 -3.57
C PRO A 120 9.67 9.87 -2.99
N ARG A 121 9.86 9.76 -1.67
CA ARG A 121 11.15 10.08 -1.06
C ARG A 121 12.18 8.97 -1.25
N ASP A 122 11.75 7.71 -1.25
CA ASP A 122 12.61 6.60 -1.64
C ASP A 122 12.79 6.53 -3.18
N ARG A 123 13.98 6.96 -3.62
CA ARG A 123 14.39 6.94 -5.03
C ARG A 123 14.55 5.52 -5.58
N TYR A 124 14.92 4.55 -4.74
CA TYR A 124 15.07 3.16 -5.16
C TYR A 124 13.71 2.56 -5.49
N GLU A 125 12.70 2.77 -4.65
CA GLU A 125 11.33 2.35 -4.95
C GLU A 125 10.78 3.01 -6.21
N TRP A 126 10.95 4.33 -6.37
CA TRP A 126 10.49 5.04 -7.57
C TRP A 126 11.10 4.48 -8.86
N LYS A 127 12.39 4.14 -8.85
CA LYS A 127 13.07 3.45 -9.95
C LYS A 127 12.44 2.08 -10.25
N GLN A 128 12.15 1.29 -9.22
CA GLN A 128 11.51 0.00 -9.37
C GLN A 128 10.12 0.12 -10.01
N TRP A 129 9.32 1.11 -9.62
CA TRP A 129 7.98 1.30 -10.18
C TRP A 129 7.99 1.65 -11.66
N LEU A 130 8.97 2.47 -12.08
CA LEU A 130 9.17 2.79 -13.50
C LEU A 130 9.53 1.54 -14.30
N LYS A 131 10.43 0.70 -13.77
CA LYS A 131 10.83 -0.56 -14.39
C LYS A 131 9.64 -1.51 -14.54
N HIS A 132 8.90 -1.77 -13.46
CA HIS A 132 7.72 -2.66 -13.51
C HIS A 132 6.67 -2.16 -14.50
N ARG A 133 6.41 -0.84 -14.56
CA ARG A 133 5.49 -0.27 -15.56
C ARG A 133 5.95 -0.60 -16.97
N SER A 134 7.23 -0.40 -17.27
CA SER A 134 7.78 -0.66 -18.61
C SER A 134 7.71 -2.15 -19.01
N GLU A 135 7.80 -3.06 -18.05
CA GLU A 135 7.70 -4.51 -18.28
C GLU A 135 6.24 -4.96 -18.46
N SER A 136 5.30 -4.27 -17.83
CA SER A 136 3.87 -4.60 -17.88
C SER A 136 3.14 -4.08 -19.13
N GLU A 137 3.66 -3.04 -19.79
CA GLU A 137 3.03 -2.42 -20.97
C GLU A 137 3.53 -3.11 -22.25
N GLU A 138 2.64 -3.81 -22.98
CA GLU A 138 2.97 -4.51 -24.24
C GLU A 138 3.54 -3.58 -25.33
N MET A 139 3.17 -2.29 -25.31
CA MET A 139 3.76 -1.26 -26.18
C MET A 139 3.98 0.05 -25.42
N PRO A 140 5.19 0.63 -25.48
CA PRO A 140 5.49 1.88 -24.79
C PRO A 140 4.79 3.08 -25.46
N PHE A 141 4.14 3.91 -24.65
CA PHE A 141 3.59 5.18 -25.11
C PHE A 141 4.70 6.20 -25.34
N TRP A 142 4.80 6.75 -26.55
CA TRP A 142 5.85 7.71 -26.93
C TRP A 142 5.90 8.98 -26.07
N TYR A 143 4.78 9.35 -25.45
CA TYR A 143 4.64 10.53 -24.58
C TYR A 143 4.92 10.23 -23.09
N LYS A 144 5.31 9.00 -22.74
CA LYS A 144 5.69 8.60 -21.38
C LYS A 144 7.16 8.19 -21.31
N PRO A 145 7.88 8.51 -20.22
CA PRO A 145 9.24 8.03 -20.04
C PRO A 145 9.23 6.51 -19.83
N SER A 146 10.12 5.80 -20.52
CA SER A 146 10.26 4.35 -20.39
C SER A 146 11.45 3.95 -19.53
N THR A 147 12.48 4.80 -19.50
CA THR A 147 13.71 4.58 -18.75
C THR A 147 13.92 5.65 -17.69
N TRP A 148 14.77 5.34 -16.71
CA TRP A 148 15.16 6.31 -15.70
C TRP A 148 15.87 7.53 -16.31
N ASP A 149 16.60 7.34 -17.42
CA ASP A 149 17.27 8.42 -18.12
C ASP A 149 16.27 9.34 -18.84
N ASP A 150 15.23 8.79 -19.47
CA ASP A 150 14.12 9.57 -20.04
C ASP A 150 13.46 10.44 -18.95
N LEU A 151 13.18 9.83 -17.79
CA LEU A 151 12.57 10.52 -16.67
C LEU A 151 13.50 11.61 -16.12
N ASN A 152 14.78 11.32 -15.93
CA ASN A 152 15.77 12.31 -15.50
C ASN A 152 15.86 13.49 -16.47
N ASN A 153 15.81 13.25 -17.78
CA ASN A 153 15.83 14.33 -18.77
C ASN A 153 14.61 15.24 -18.64
N ILE A 154 13.42 14.65 -18.47
CA ILE A 154 12.19 15.40 -18.17
C ILE A 154 12.33 16.21 -16.87
N LEU A 155 12.88 15.60 -15.81
CA LEU A 155 13.10 16.29 -14.53
C LEU A 155 14.07 17.46 -14.67
N LEU A 156 15.14 17.31 -15.45
CA LEU A 156 16.12 18.37 -15.71
C LEU A 156 15.51 19.51 -16.53
N GLU A 157 14.72 19.21 -17.56
CA GLU A 157 13.98 20.21 -18.35
C GLU A 157 12.96 20.97 -17.51
N LEU A 158 12.36 20.30 -16.53
CA LEU A 158 11.38 20.88 -15.62
C LEU A 158 12.02 21.58 -14.40
N TYR A 159 13.30 21.38 -14.11
CA TYR A 159 13.95 21.91 -12.90
C TYR A 159 13.90 23.45 -12.84
N ASP A 160 13.87 24.13 -13.99
CA ASP A 160 13.71 25.59 -14.08
C ASP A 160 12.24 26.06 -14.03
N ASN A 161 11.27 25.15 -14.19
CA ASN A 161 9.84 25.47 -14.40
C ASN A 161 8.85 24.76 -13.45
N PHE A 162 9.30 23.90 -12.51
CA PHE A 162 8.41 23.08 -11.69
C PHE A 162 8.10 23.68 -10.30
N ASP A 163 8.90 24.66 -9.87
CA ASP A 163 8.76 25.37 -8.59
C ASP A 163 8.07 26.74 -8.79
N TYR A 164 6.98 26.74 -9.56
CA TYR A 164 6.10 27.91 -9.60
C TYR A 164 5.21 27.90 -8.35
N ASP A 165 4.97 29.10 -7.85
CA ASP A 165 4.47 29.33 -6.51
C ASP A 165 2.99 28.94 -6.36
N MET A 166 2.71 27.77 -5.79
CA MET A 166 1.35 27.32 -5.47
C MET A 166 0.76 28.00 -4.22
N LYS A 167 1.37 29.08 -3.70
CA LYS A 167 1.07 29.73 -2.40
C LYS A 167 -0.40 30.03 -2.12
N ASP A 168 -1.24 30.15 -3.14
CA ASP A 168 -2.65 30.49 -3.00
C ASP A 168 -3.62 29.30 -2.99
N VAL A 169 -3.14 28.07 -3.21
CA VAL A 169 -3.97 26.85 -3.18
C VAL A 169 -3.60 25.96 -2.00
N PRO A 170 -4.57 25.43 -1.24
CA PRO A 170 -4.30 24.38 -0.25
C PRO A 170 -3.64 23.17 -0.91
N THR A 171 -2.40 22.87 -0.52
CA THR A 171 -1.63 21.73 -1.04
C THR A 171 -1.32 20.76 0.09
N LEU A 172 -1.72 19.50 -0.09
CA LEU A 172 -1.34 18.36 0.73
C LEU A 172 -0.20 17.61 0.03
N VAL A 173 0.98 17.58 0.65
CA VAL A 173 2.12 16.81 0.15
C VAL A 173 2.10 15.42 0.78
N ILE A 174 2.17 14.38 -0.04
CA ILE A 174 2.14 12.98 0.40
C ILE A 174 3.40 12.29 -0.08
N ASP A 175 4.10 11.67 0.87
CA ASP A 175 5.12 10.70 0.51
C ASP A 175 4.47 9.40 0.04
N THR A 176 4.65 9.07 -1.23
CA THR A 176 4.05 7.85 -1.81
C THR A 176 4.86 6.59 -1.55
N THR A 177 6.05 6.73 -0.95
CA THR A 177 6.85 5.60 -0.43
C THR A 177 6.48 5.27 1.02
N GLU A 178 5.62 6.09 1.64
CA GLU A 178 5.05 5.85 2.96
C GLU A 178 3.57 5.43 2.85
N TYR A 179 3.16 4.50 3.72
CA TYR A 179 1.78 4.05 3.77
C TYR A 179 0.86 5.05 4.50
N VAL A 180 -0.20 5.49 3.83
CA VAL A 180 -1.25 6.31 4.46
C VAL A 180 -2.59 5.60 4.36
N LYS A 181 -3.28 5.43 5.50
CA LYS A 181 -4.65 4.86 5.55
C LYS A 181 -5.61 5.74 4.74
N ASP A 182 -6.47 5.10 3.94
CA ASP A 182 -7.41 5.77 3.05
C ASP A 182 -8.37 6.73 3.78
N SER A 183 -8.78 6.40 5.01
CA SER A 183 -9.64 7.26 5.86
C SER A 183 -8.92 8.54 6.30
N LYS A 184 -7.71 8.41 6.86
CA LYS A 184 -6.87 9.55 7.26
C LYS A 184 -6.59 10.48 6.09
N LEU A 185 -6.34 9.91 4.92
CA LEU A 185 -6.12 10.65 3.68
C LEU A 185 -7.37 11.44 3.26
N ALA A 186 -8.54 10.80 3.25
CA ALA A 186 -9.80 11.45 2.90
C ALA A 186 -10.14 12.60 3.86
N ASP A 187 -9.89 12.42 5.15
CA ASP A 187 -10.11 13.44 6.17
C ASP A 187 -9.13 14.60 6.02
N ALA A 188 -7.84 14.33 5.76
CA ALA A 188 -6.85 15.36 5.49
C ALA A 188 -7.22 16.23 4.29
N VAL A 189 -7.73 15.64 3.21
CA VAL A 189 -8.17 16.37 2.01
C VAL A 189 -9.42 17.22 2.29
N LYS A 190 -10.41 16.68 3.01
CA LYS A 190 -11.62 17.44 3.40
C LYS A 190 -11.27 18.61 4.33
N ASN A 191 -10.37 18.40 5.29
CA ASN A 191 -9.96 19.40 6.26
C ASN A 191 -9.10 20.50 5.63
N ASN A 192 -8.23 20.16 4.67
CA ASN A 192 -7.47 21.16 3.89
C ASN A 192 -8.36 22.01 2.97
N GLY A 193 -9.51 21.48 2.53
CA GLY A 193 -10.53 22.27 1.83
C GLY A 193 -11.18 23.37 2.70
N LEU A 194 -10.94 23.36 4.02
CA LEU A 194 -11.56 24.27 5.00
C LEU A 194 -10.55 25.18 5.75
N ASN A 195 -9.25 24.87 5.81
CA ASN A 195 -8.25 25.66 6.53
C ASN A 195 -6.90 25.75 5.79
N LYS A 196 -6.28 26.95 5.78
CA LYS A 196 -4.91 27.17 5.28
C LYS A 196 -3.88 26.50 6.22
N LYS A 197 -3.32 25.35 5.78
CA LYS A 197 -2.28 24.51 6.41
C LYS A 197 -2.69 23.85 7.75
N PRO A 198 -2.33 22.57 7.95
CA PRO A 198 -0.98 22.27 8.43
C PRO A 198 -0.29 21.07 7.77
N LEU A 199 1.03 21.04 7.97
CA LEU A 199 1.93 19.91 7.81
C LEU A 199 1.41 18.75 8.69
N LEU A 200 1.35 17.53 8.15
CA LEU A 200 1.16 16.33 8.97
C LEU A 200 2.47 16.07 9.73
N ASP A 201 2.55 16.59 10.97
CA ASP A 201 3.47 16.04 11.96
C ASP A 201 2.81 14.78 12.54
N THR A 202 3.41 13.64 12.28
CA THR A 202 3.07 12.35 12.90
C THR A 202 3.60 12.34 14.33
N LYS A 203 2.94 13.07 15.23
CA LYS A 203 3.07 12.92 16.69
C LYS A 203 2.03 13.78 17.38
N THR A 204 0.93 13.16 17.79
CA THR A 204 0.23 13.47 19.04
C THR A 204 -0.59 12.26 19.44
N ASP A 205 -0.23 11.73 20.60
CA ASP A 205 -1.03 10.84 21.43
C ASP A 205 -2.28 11.53 21.96
N ASP A 206 -3.16 10.68 22.47
CA ASP A 206 -4.29 10.92 23.37
C ASP A 206 -5.55 11.59 22.79
N ASP A 207 -6.62 10.80 22.61
CA ASP A 207 -7.90 11.19 23.24
C ASP A 207 -8.77 9.97 23.57
N GLU A 208 -9.44 10.14 24.71
CA GLU A 208 -10.10 9.17 25.57
C GLU A 208 -11.47 8.72 25.06
N GLY A 209 -11.85 7.51 25.46
CA GLY A 209 -13.20 7.20 25.92
C GLY A 209 -14.33 7.21 24.89
N GLN A 210 -14.45 6.12 24.12
CA GLN A 210 -15.77 5.58 23.78
C GLN A 210 -15.81 4.09 24.07
N GLU A 211 -16.61 3.71 25.07
CA GLU A 211 -17.07 2.32 25.25
C GLU A 211 -17.93 1.94 24.05
N TRP A 212 -17.36 1.13 23.16
CA TRP A 212 -18.10 0.32 22.21
C TRP A 212 -18.08 -1.11 22.75
N VAL A 213 -19.26 -1.67 22.99
CA VAL A 213 -19.40 -3.10 23.28
C VAL A 213 -19.19 -3.83 21.95
N GLU A 214 -17.92 -4.08 21.62
CA GLU A 214 -17.53 -4.99 20.55
C GLU A 214 -17.60 -6.42 21.11
N GLU A 215 -18.29 -7.32 20.39
CA GLU A 215 -18.05 -8.75 20.59
C GLU A 215 -16.57 -8.99 20.32
N GLU A 216 -15.84 -9.45 21.34
CA GLU A 216 -14.40 -9.74 21.29
C GLU A 216 -14.11 -10.71 20.14
N VAL A 217 -13.73 -10.16 19.00
CA VAL A 217 -13.06 -10.93 17.95
C VAL A 217 -11.63 -11.07 18.42
N ASP A 218 -11.21 -12.31 18.62
CA ASP A 218 -9.99 -12.75 19.28
C ASP A 218 -8.71 -12.26 18.54
N THR A 219 -8.40 -10.96 18.63
CA THR A 219 -7.19 -10.34 18.07
C THR A 219 -6.04 -10.50 19.06
N HIS A 220 -5.60 -11.74 19.28
CA HIS A 220 -4.35 -12.02 19.99
C HIS A 220 -3.29 -12.51 19.01
N TYR A 221 -2.04 -12.47 19.45
CA TYR A 221 -0.95 -13.08 18.71
C TYR A 221 -0.85 -14.56 19.07
N HIS A 222 -0.79 -15.43 18.05
CA HIS A 222 -0.74 -16.88 18.24
C HIS A 222 0.59 -17.33 18.83
N GLU A 223 0.61 -17.53 20.15
CA GLU A 223 1.69 -18.23 20.81
C GLU A 223 1.44 -19.74 20.71
N PHE A 224 2.18 -20.42 19.85
CA PHE A 224 2.00 -21.85 19.65
C PHE A 224 2.73 -22.68 20.72
N THR A 225 2.02 -23.67 21.26
CA THR A 225 2.57 -24.69 22.15
C THR A 225 2.48 -26.05 21.49
N LEU A 226 3.57 -26.83 21.61
CA LEU A 226 3.61 -28.21 21.15
C LEU A 226 2.75 -29.08 22.06
N SER A 227 1.81 -29.81 21.49
CA SER A 227 0.88 -30.69 22.20
C SER A 227 0.92 -32.11 21.63
N TYR A 228 0.62 -33.08 22.50
CA TYR A 228 0.59 -34.50 22.17
C TYR A 228 -0.85 -35.00 22.20
N ALA A 229 -1.27 -35.70 21.15
CA ALA A 229 -2.59 -36.30 21.11
C ALA A 229 -2.65 -37.47 22.12
N SER A 230 -3.59 -37.42 23.06
CA SER A 230 -3.89 -38.57 23.94
C SER A 230 -4.74 -39.61 23.20
N GLU A 231 -4.73 -40.87 23.63
CA GLU A 231 -5.50 -41.98 23.02
C GLU A 231 -7.03 -41.72 22.85
N ASN A 232 -7.59 -40.74 23.56
CA ASN A 232 -9.01 -40.31 23.45
C ASN A 232 -9.24 -39.08 22.55
N PHE A 233 -8.34 -38.82 21.59
CA PHE A 233 -8.44 -37.63 20.74
C PHE A 233 -9.68 -37.65 19.85
N VAL A 234 -10.44 -36.55 19.86
CA VAL A 234 -11.53 -36.32 18.90
C VAL A 234 -10.88 -36.12 17.53
N THR A 235 -11.17 -37.02 16.59
CA THR A 235 -10.60 -37.07 15.23
C THR A 235 -11.02 -35.90 14.32
N ASP A 236 -11.71 -34.89 14.85
CA ASP A 236 -12.39 -33.85 14.07
C ASP A 236 -11.68 -32.49 14.12
N ILE A 237 -10.54 -32.38 14.80
CA ILE A 237 -9.76 -31.12 14.83
C ILE A 237 -9.03 -30.96 13.50
N ALA A 238 -9.35 -29.90 12.76
CA ALA A 238 -8.71 -29.57 11.49
C ALA A 238 -7.49 -28.67 11.69
N CYS A 239 -6.44 -28.91 10.90
CA CYS A 239 -5.28 -28.04 10.80
C CYS A 239 -5.66 -26.74 10.08
N GLY A 240 -5.35 -25.58 10.66
CA GLY A 240 -5.59 -24.25 10.08
C GLY A 240 -4.81 -23.98 8.80
N GLY A 241 -3.74 -24.74 8.52
CA GLY A 241 -2.99 -24.68 7.27
C GLY A 241 -3.60 -25.51 6.15
N CYS A 242 -3.56 -26.84 6.26
CA CYS A 242 -4.02 -27.72 5.17
C CYS A 242 -5.53 -28.00 5.18
N LEU A 243 -6.25 -27.56 6.23
CA LEU A 243 -7.68 -27.80 6.45
C LEU A 243 -8.07 -29.28 6.53
N GLN A 244 -7.09 -30.18 6.64
CA GLN A 244 -7.31 -31.60 6.89
C GLN A 244 -7.33 -31.88 8.39
N PRO A 245 -8.01 -32.96 8.83
CA PRO A 245 -7.90 -33.43 10.19
C PRO A 245 -6.43 -33.59 10.60
N ILE A 246 -6.12 -33.23 11.84
CA ILE A 246 -4.80 -33.40 12.41
C ILE A 246 -4.54 -34.90 12.52
N PHE A 247 -3.70 -35.39 11.61
CA PHE A 247 -3.23 -36.76 11.56
C PHE A 247 -1.72 -36.70 11.39
N ASP A 248 -1.05 -36.51 12.52
CA ASP A 248 0.41 -36.57 12.57
C ASP A 248 0.83 -37.99 12.98
N PRO A 249 1.74 -38.67 12.23
CA PRO A 249 2.22 -40.01 12.58
C PRO A 249 2.84 -40.09 13.96
N ASP A 250 3.44 -38.99 14.44
CA ASP A 250 4.08 -38.88 15.74
C ASP A 250 3.10 -38.39 16.83
N GLN A 251 1.82 -38.19 16.48
CA GLN A 251 0.76 -37.68 17.36
C GLN A 251 1.07 -36.30 17.95
N VAL A 252 1.85 -35.48 17.24
CA VAL A 252 2.25 -34.15 17.71
C VAL A 252 1.63 -33.05 16.85
N TYR A 253 1.11 -32.00 17.49
CA TYR A 253 0.53 -30.85 16.80
C TYR A 253 0.79 -29.57 17.59
N TYR A 254 0.67 -28.43 16.92
CA TYR A 254 0.70 -27.13 17.57
C TYR A 254 -0.72 -26.64 17.82
N LYS A 255 -0.91 -26.00 18.97
CA LYS A 255 -2.13 -25.24 19.29
C LYS A 255 -1.74 -23.87 19.85
N CYS A 256 -2.58 -22.87 19.64
CA CYS A 256 -2.43 -21.61 20.34
C CYS A 256 -2.56 -21.83 21.87
N SER A 257 -1.76 -21.10 22.66
CA SER A 257 -1.76 -21.13 24.13
C SER A 257 -2.99 -20.46 24.73
N TYR A 258 -3.62 -19.53 24.00
CA TYR A 258 -4.82 -18.83 24.41
C TYR A 258 -6.03 -19.77 24.46
N SER A 259 -6.77 -19.72 25.56
CA SER A 259 -7.87 -20.66 25.88
C SER A 259 -9.02 -20.63 24.89
N ASP A 260 -9.30 -19.45 24.32
CA ASP A 260 -10.44 -19.20 23.45
C ASP A 260 -10.04 -19.22 21.96
N CYS A 261 -8.77 -19.50 21.69
CA CYS A 261 -8.24 -19.66 20.35
C CYS A 261 -8.35 -21.11 19.87
N PHE A 262 -9.06 -21.33 18.78
CA PHE A 262 -9.24 -22.64 18.16
C PHE A 262 -8.29 -22.88 16.98
N LEU A 263 -7.12 -22.23 16.98
CA LEU A 263 -6.12 -22.43 15.94
C LEU A 263 -5.21 -23.60 16.29
N PHE A 264 -5.27 -24.62 15.44
CA PHE A 264 -4.43 -25.82 15.52
C PHE A 264 -3.66 -25.99 14.21
N ALA A 265 -2.43 -26.51 14.27
CA ALA A 265 -1.66 -26.81 13.07
C ALA A 265 -0.91 -28.13 13.22
N ASN A 266 -0.90 -28.93 12.15
CA ASN A 266 0.04 -30.04 12.04
C ASN A 266 1.46 -29.51 12.18
N LYS A 267 2.33 -30.26 12.86
CA LYS A 267 3.74 -29.90 13.00
C LYS A 267 4.38 -29.58 11.65
N PHE A 268 4.13 -30.45 10.66
CA PHE A 268 4.60 -30.25 9.29
C PHE A 268 4.08 -28.96 8.64
N CYS A 269 2.80 -28.62 8.82
CA CYS A 269 2.24 -27.39 8.25
C CYS A 269 2.79 -26.12 8.92
N ALA A 270 3.12 -26.20 10.21
CA ALA A 270 3.64 -25.05 10.95
C ALA A 270 5.14 -24.81 10.70
N GLU A 271 5.93 -25.87 10.55
CA GLU A 271 7.40 -25.78 10.47
C GLU A 271 7.95 -25.74 9.03
N LEU A 272 7.16 -26.14 8.03
CA LEU A 272 7.65 -26.26 6.65
C LEU A 272 7.22 -25.09 5.77
N SER A 273 8.15 -24.55 4.97
CA SER A 273 7.82 -23.75 3.79
C SER A 273 7.73 -24.59 2.53
N ILE A 274 6.75 -24.30 1.67
CA ILE A 274 6.56 -24.98 0.38
C ILE A 274 7.71 -24.65 -0.57
N ASP A 275 8.25 -23.42 -0.50
CA ASP A 275 9.43 -23.01 -1.26
C ASP A 275 10.69 -23.03 -0.38
N LYS A 276 11.54 -24.04 -0.59
CA LYS A 276 12.83 -24.23 0.08
C LYS A 276 13.92 -23.22 -0.32
N LYS A 277 13.57 -22.07 -0.91
CA LYS A 277 14.57 -21.04 -1.21
C LYS A 277 14.99 -20.42 0.12
N GLN A 278 16.18 -20.78 0.60
CA GLN A 278 16.79 -20.16 1.76
C GLN A 278 16.84 -18.65 1.53
N LEU A 279 16.12 -17.89 2.35
CA LEU A 279 16.23 -16.44 2.39
C LEU A 279 17.60 -16.08 2.96
N GLN A 280 18.37 -15.25 2.26
CA GLN A 280 19.59 -14.68 2.82
C GLN A 280 19.24 -13.67 3.92
N PRO A 281 20.17 -13.34 4.84
CA PRO A 281 19.93 -12.29 5.82
C PRO A 281 19.52 -10.99 5.13
N HIS A 282 18.53 -10.30 5.70
CA HIS A 282 17.96 -9.05 5.16
C HIS A 282 17.29 -9.15 3.78
N GLN A 283 17.17 -10.34 3.18
CA GLN A 283 16.32 -10.51 2.01
C GLN A 283 14.85 -10.57 2.42
N GLN A 284 14.05 -9.73 1.77
CA GLN A 284 12.60 -9.83 1.86
C GLN A 284 12.11 -10.95 0.93
N PRO A 285 11.26 -11.87 1.40
CA PRO A 285 10.57 -12.82 0.53
C PRO A 285 9.76 -12.09 -0.56
N PRO A 286 9.53 -12.73 -1.73
CA PRO A 286 8.81 -12.11 -2.83
C PRO A 286 7.42 -11.56 -2.48
N PHE A 287 6.70 -12.21 -1.56
CA PHE A 287 5.38 -11.75 -1.12
C PHE A 287 5.44 -10.47 -0.26
N LEU A 288 6.62 -10.04 0.20
CA LEU A 288 6.86 -8.76 0.88
C LEU A 288 7.40 -7.68 -0.07
N GLN A 289 7.53 -7.94 -1.37
CA GLN A 289 8.12 -6.98 -2.29
C GLN A 289 7.30 -5.68 -2.37
N SER A 290 8.04 -4.57 -2.42
CA SER A 290 7.52 -3.21 -2.32
C SER A 290 6.70 -2.79 -3.56
N LEU A 291 5.56 -2.22 -3.23
CA LEU A 291 4.42 -1.77 -4.02
C LEU A 291 3.44 -2.81 -4.61
N PRO A 292 2.13 -2.59 -4.33
CA PRO A 292 1.54 -1.36 -3.78
C PRO A 292 1.35 -1.34 -2.23
N HIS A 293 2.40 -1.52 -1.40
CA HIS A 293 2.33 -1.68 0.08
C HIS A 293 1.27 -2.71 0.45
N LYS A 294 1.30 -3.82 -0.27
CA LYS A 294 0.44 -4.98 -0.10
C LYS A 294 1.33 -6.19 -0.09
N TYR A 295 0.89 -7.19 0.65
CA TYR A 295 1.48 -8.50 0.55
C TYR A 295 1.14 -9.08 -0.82
N ALA A 296 2.14 -9.40 -1.63
CA ALA A 296 1.98 -10.07 -2.91
C ALA A 296 1.78 -11.58 -2.70
N PHE A 297 0.78 -11.94 -1.90
CA PHE A 297 0.44 -13.33 -1.64
C PHE A 297 -0.10 -14.00 -2.92
N PRO A 298 0.23 -15.28 -3.17
CA PRO A 298 -0.28 -16.02 -4.33
C PRO A 298 -1.80 -16.25 -4.26
N GLU A 299 -2.33 -16.32 -3.04
CA GLU A 299 -3.75 -16.40 -2.74
C GLU A 299 -4.01 -15.70 -1.39
N ILE A 300 -5.26 -15.32 -1.13
CA ILE A 300 -5.64 -14.54 0.05
C ILE A 300 -6.67 -15.33 0.86
N HIS A 301 -6.40 -15.53 2.15
CA HIS A 301 -7.30 -16.22 3.08
C HIS A 301 -7.76 -15.25 4.17
N ARG A 302 -9.07 -14.97 4.20
CA ARG A 302 -9.67 -14.09 5.21
C ARG A 302 -10.05 -14.88 6.47
N CYS A 303 -9.84 -14.30 7.64
CA CYS A 303 -10.36 -14.83 8.90
C CYS A 303 -11.90 -14.71 8.95
N LYS A 304 -12.54 -15.40 9.90
CA LYS A 304 -14.01 -15.44 10.01
C LYS A 304 -14.64 -14.05 10.16
N SER A 305 -14.01 -13.16 10.93
CA SER A 305 -14.51 -11.80 11.15
C SER A 305 -14.47 -10.96 9.86
N CYS A 306 -13.33 -10.91 9.17
CA CYS A 306 -13.22 -10.13 7.93
C CYS A 306 -14.05 -10.73 6.78
N GLN A 307 -14.41 -12.02 6.83
CA GLN A 307 -15.41 -12.60 5.93
C GLN A 307 -16.82 -12.08 6.22
N ALA A 308 -17.18 -11.90 7.49
CA ALA A 308 -18.50 -11.44 7.92
C ALA A 308 -18.70 -9.92 7.71
N ASN A 309 -17.67 -9.12 7.98
CA ASN A 309 -17.74 -7.65 8.00
C ASN A 309 -17.26 -6.97 6.71
N ASP A 310 -16.81 -7.74 5.71
CA ASP A 310 -16.16 -7.27 4.48
C ASP A 310 -15.00 -6.27 4.74
N GLU A 311 -14.27 -6.48 5.82
CA GLU A 311 -13.11 -5.68 6.18
C GLU A 311 -11.92 -5.93 5.24
N SER A 312 -11.01 -4.95 5.20
CA SER A 312 -9.80 -5.03 4.38
C SER A 312 -8.84 -6.09 4.90
N PHE A 313 -8.58 -7.11 4.07
CA PHE A 313 -7.58 -8.16 4.32
C PHE A 313 -6.21 -7.60 4.75
N ASP A 314 -5.72 -6.58 4.03
CA ASP A 314 -4.36 -6.03 4.22
C ASP A 314 -4.19 -5.30 5.57
N GLU A 315 -5.29 -5.12 6.32
CA GLU A 315 -5.33 -4.43 7.61
C GLU A 315 -5.58 -5.37 8.80
N CYS A 316 -5.63 -6.69 8.58
CA CYS A 316 -5.91 -7.68 9.62
C CYS A 316 -4.74 -8.64 9.81
N THR A 317 -4.07 -8.58 10.97
CA THR A 317 -2.95 -9.46 11.35
C THR A 317 -3.32 -10.95 11.24
N GLU A 318 -4.54 -11.32 11.64
CA GLU A 318 -5.03 -12.70 11.53
C GLU A 318 -5.12 -13.17 10.08
N CYS A 319 -5.66 -12.33 9.21
CA CYS A 319 -5.75 -12.66 7.78
C CYS A 319 -4.36 -12.85 7.15
N LEU A 320 -3.40 -11.99 7.52
CA LEU A 320 -2.01 -12.10 7.07
C LEU A 320 -1.38 -13.42 7.57
N PHE A 321 -1.58 -13.74 8.85
CA PHE A 321 -1.09 -14.97 9.48
C PHE A 321 -1.71 -16.22 8.83
N GLU A 322 -3.04 -16.32 8.75
CA GLU A 322 -3.74 -17.47 8.15
C GLU A 322 -3.32 -17.67 6.70
N THR A 323 -3.12 -16.59 5.95
CA THR A 323 -2.63 -16.66 4.57
C THR A 323 -1.23 -17.26 4.52
N ASN A 324 -0.30 -16.81 5.37
CA ASN A 324 1.03 -17.42 5.44
C ASN A 324 0.96 -18.92 5.75
N LEU A 325 0.17 -19.31 6.76
CA LEU A 325 0.05 -20.69 7.22
C LEU A 325 -0.55 -21.62 6.14
N ARG A 326 -1.62 -21.17 5.46
CA ARG A 326 -2.31 -21.98 4.44
C ARG A 326 -1.52 -22.10 3.15
N CYS A 327 -0.88 -21.01 2.74
CA CYS A 327 -0.02 -20.99 1.56
C CYS A 327 1.36 -21.62 1.83
N GLY A 328 1.72 -21.86 3.11
CA GLY A 328 3.04 -22.36 3.51
C GLY A 328 4.19 -21.51 2.94
N LEU A 329 4.05 -20.18 2.94
CA LEU A 329 5.03 -19.28 2.31
C LEU A 329 6.34 -19.26 3.09
N LEU A 330 6.22 -19.14 4.40
CA LEU A 330 7.30 -19.29 5.37
C LEU A 330 6.83 -20.17 6.52
N PRO A 331 7.75 -20.85 7.23
CA PRO A 331 7.41 -21.54 8.45
C PRO A 331 6.67 -20.59 9.40
N SER A 332 5.52 -21.00 9.90
CA SER A 332 4.83 -20.20 10.92
C SER A 332 5.52 -20.33 12.27
N ILE A 333 6.29 -21.41 12.47
CA ILE A 333 7.05 -21.69 13.69
C ILE A 333 8.48 -22.07 13.30
N VAL A 334 9.47 -21.47 13.95
CA VAL A 334 10.89 -21.80 13.80
C VAL A 334 11.57 -22.01 15.14
N HIS A 335 12.56 -22.90 15.14
CA HIS A 335 13.48 -23.08 16.24
C HIS A 335 14.81 -22.45 15.83
N HIS A 336 15.24 -21.42 16.54
CA HIS A 336 16.45 -20.68 16.18
C HIS A 336 17.51 -20.83 17.26
N ASN A 337 18.77 -21.07 16.87
CA ASN A 337 19.84 -21.41 17.82
C ASN A 337 20.20 -20.29 18.82
N CYS A 338 19.81 -19.04 18.56
CA CYS A 338 20.07 -17.93 19.48
C CYS A 338 18.93 -17.65 20.48
N HIS A 339 17.85 -18.43 20.48
CA HIS A 339 16.75 -18.28 21.42
C HIS A 339 16.15 -19.63 21.82
N ASP A 340 15.92 -19.84 23.12
CA ASP A 340 15.50 -21.15 23.65
C ASP A 340 14.03 -21.49 23.34
N HIS A 341 13.19 -20.48 23.13
CA HIS A 341 11.77 -20.68 22.79
C HIS A 341 11.56 -20.71 21.28
N THR A 342 10.46 -21.32 20.87
CA THR A 342 9.97 -21.24 19.49
C THR A 342 9.62 -19.81 19.12
N LEU A 343 10.02 -19.41 17.92
CA LEU A 343 9.61 -18.13 17.36
C LEU A 343 8.43 -18.34 16.42
N THR A 344 7.44 -17.44 16.49
CA THR A 344 6.28 -17.45 15.60
C THR A 344 6.37 -16.30 14.62
N ILE A 345 6.00 -16.54 13.37
CA ILE A 345 5.95 -15.47 12.37
C ILE A 345 4.90 -14.42 12.75
N MET A 346 5.27 -13.16 12.67
CA MET A 346 4.39 -12.02 12.86
C MET A 346 4.37 -11.22 11.55
N LEU A 347 3.18 -11.04 10.98
CA LEU A 347 2.94 -10.19 9.82
C LEU A 347 1.97 -9.07 10.22
N ASN A 348 2.45 -7.84 10.17
CA ASN A 348 1.70 -6.65 10.56
C ASN A 348 1.26 -5.85 9.34
N PRO A 349 0.01 -5.34 9.29
CA PRO A 349 -0.42 -4.41 8.26
C PRO A 349 0.63 -3.33 7.98
N PHE A 350 0.78 -2.92 6.72
CA PHE A 350 1.67 -1.80 6.35
C PHE A 350 1.29 -0.47 7.01
N SER A 351 0.08 -0.41 7.58
CA SER A 351 -0.39 0.70 8.40
C SER A 351 0.17 0.74 9.82
N TYR A 352 0.78 -0.36 10.27
CA TYR A 352 1.46 -0.48 11.54
C TYR A 352 2.92 -0.06 11.37
N TRP A 353 3.29 1.05 12.01
CA TRP A 353 4.53 1.79 11.75
C TRP A 353 5.67 1.46 12.72
N GLU A 354 5.51 0.45 13.58
CA GLU A 354 6.55 0.11 14.54
C GLU A 354 7.72 -0.62 13.87
N GLU A 355 8.92 -0.08 14.11
CA GLU A 355 10.18 -0.72 13.78
C GLU A 355 10.62 -1.59 14.96
N PHE A 356 11.25 -2.72 14.67
CA PHE A 356 11.87 -3.57 15.69
C PHE A 356 13.37 -3.69 15.46
N GLU A 357 14.15 -3.90 16.51
CA GLU A 357 15.57 -4.23 16.40
C GLU A 357 15.71 -5.75 16.28
N CYS A 358 16.38 -6.23 15.22
CA CYS A 358 16.59 -7.66 15.04
C CYS A 358 17.67 -8.18 15.99
N MET A 359 17.29 -9.06 16.91
CA MET A 359 18.20 -9.61 17.93
C MET A 359 19.31 -10.50 17.38
N ALA A 360 19.22 -10.93 16.11
CA ALA A 360 20.25 -11.73 15.47
C ALA A 360 21.34 -10.89 14.78
N CYS A 361 21.03 -9.70 14.28
CA CYS A 361 21.97 -8.88 13.49
C CYS A 361 22.14 -7.43 13.96
N GLY A 362 21.25 -6.94 14.84
CA GLY A 362 21.26 -5.57 15.38
C GLY A 362 20.67 -4.50 14.45
N GLU A 363 20.18 -4.87 13.27
CA GLU A 363 19.59 -3.92 12.31
C GLU A 363 18.07 -3.81 12.48
N SER A 364 17.50 -2.65 12.15
CA SER A 364 16.06 -2.40 12.23
C SER A 364 15.27 -3.20 11.19
N GLY A 365 14.07 -3.66 11.55
CA GLY A 365 13.12 -4.35 10.68
C GLY A 365 11.72 -3.72 10.76
N LYS A 366 10.85 -4.05 9.79
CA LYS A 366 9.47 -3.55 9.71
C LYS A 366 8.52 -4.61 9.16
N HIS A 367 7.24 -4.51 9.55
CA HIS A 367 6.08 -5.23 9.01
C HIS A 367 6.08 -6.77 9.12
N ALA A 368 7.24 -7.42 9.19
CA ALA A 368 7.36 -8.86 9.28
C ALA A 368 8.58 -9.29 10.09
N SER A 369 8.34 -10.12 11.10
CA SER A 369 9.37 -10.65 12.00
C SER A 369 9.05 -12.07 12.42
N TYR A 370 10.03 -12.75 13.03
CA TYR A 370 9.77 -13.86 13.92
C TYR A 370 9.92 -13.38 15.35
N SER A 371 8.92 -13.65 16.18
CA SER A 371 8.83 -13.13 17.54
C SER A 371 8.68 -14.26 18.56
N CYS A 372 9.28 -14.09 19.74
CA CYS A 372 8.98 -14.93 20.90
C CYS A 372 7.99 -14.23 21.83
N TYR A 373 6.84 -14.87 22.06
CA TYR A 373 5.81 -14.33 22.97
C TYR A 373 6.02 -14.73 24.43
N VAL A 374 6.75 -15.81 24.70
CA VAL A 374 7.07 -16.25 26.08
C VAL A 374 7.92 -15.19 26.79
N CYS A 375 8.89 -14.60 26.09
CA CYS A 375 9.80 -13.58 26.63
C CYS A 375 9.24 -12.15 26.57
N ASN A 376 8.04 -11.96 25.99
CA ASN A 376 7.44 -10.66 25.77
C ASN A 376 7.28 -9.77 27.04
N PRO A 377 7.08 -10.30 28.27
CA PRO A 377 7.05 -9.44 29.46
C PRO A 377 8.41 -8.85 29.87
N GLU A 378 9.54 -9.44 29.43
CA GLU A 378 10.91 -9.01 29.79
C GLU A 378 11.67 -8.38 28.61
N GLY A 379 11.15 -8.49 27.38
CA GLY A 379 11.63 -7.88 26.14
C GLY A 379 11.22 -8.74 24.94
N SER A 380 10.55 -8.15 23.94
CA SER A 380 10.17 -8.89 22.73
C SER A 380 11.43 -9.35 21.99
N PHE A 381 11.66 -10.66 21.94
CA PHE A 381 12.71 -11.21 21.10
C PHE A 381 12.18 -11.22 19.67
N GLU A 382 12.71 -10.33 18.81
CA GLU A 382 12.30 -10.21 17.42
C GLU A 382 13.49 -10.39 16.47
N CYS A 383 13.26 -11.11 15.37
CA CYS A 383 14.25 -11.36 14.33
C CYS A 383 13.68 -11.10 12.95
N HIS A 384 14.51 -10.61 12.01
CA HIS A 384 14.16 -10.58 10.60
C HIS A 384 13.81 -11.99 10.11
N LEU A 385 12.87 -12.08 9.17
CA LEU A 385 12.47 -13.34 8.55
C LEU A 385 13.67 -14.15 8.02
N GLY A 386 14.57 -13.49 7.28
CA GLY A 386 15.78 -14.12 6.79
C GLY A 386 16.72 -14.56 7.90
N CYS A 387 16.93 -13.73 8.93
CA CYS A 387 17.83 -14.04 10.04
C CYS A 387 17.39 -15.27 10.82
N ALA A 388 16.08 -15.41 11.11
CA ALA A 388 15.56 -16.55 11.85
C ALA A 388 15.58 -17.88 11.07
N LEU A 389 15.76 -17.82 9.74
CA LEU A 389 15.79 -18.98 8.86
C LEU A 389 17.21 -19.45 8.52
N LEU A 390 18.23 -18.77 9.03
CA LEU A 390 19.64 -19.17 8.90
C LEU A 390 19.99 -20.08 10.08
N SER A 391 19.75 -21.38 9.92
CA SER A 391 20.13 -22.41 10.88
C SER A 391 21.62 -22.74 10.85
#